data_AF-A0A8J5JJR7-F1
#
_entry.id   AF-A0A8J5JJR7-F1
#
_cell.length_a   1.000
_cell.length_b   1.000
_cell.length_c   1.000
_cell.angle_alpha   90.00
_cell.angle_beta   90.00
_cell.angle_gamma   90.00
#
_symmetry.space_group_name_H-M   'P 1'
#
loop_
_entity.id
_entity.type
_entity.pdbx_description
1 polymer ?
#
loop_
_entity_poly.entity_id
_entity_poly.type
_entity_poly.pdbx_seq_one_letter_code
_entity_poly.pdbx_strand_id
1 'polypeptide(L)'
;MVLPNTLAYHSGKCYDADRCSLRTTGESWTVDHTCERATCIIASNGTLLEKRTRCSEPPPLYSETCYIVRVEGRPYPDCCPQLYCNGKLVSFAQA
;
A
#
# COMPACT_ATOMS: atom_id res chain seq x y z
N MET A 1 23.17 -14.97 24.92
CA MET A 1 23.18 -15.67 23.62
C MET A 1 22.92 -14.62 22.57
N VAL A 2 23.93 -14.28 21.76
CA VAL A 2 23.90 -13.18 20.79
C VAL A 2 23.45 -13.77 19.46
N LEU A 3 22.32 -13.30 18.92
CA LEU A 3 21.88 -13.66 17.56
C LEU A 3 22.42 -12.61 16.58
N PRO A 4 23.08 -13.01 15.48
CA PRO A 4 23.61 -12.10 14.49
C PRO A 4 22.48 -11.52 13.62
N ASN A 5 22.58 -10.23 13.30
CA ASN A 5 21.71 -9.44 12.41
C ASN A 5 20.29 -9.15 12.93
N THR A 6 20.17 -8.01 13.65
CA THR A 6 19.00 -7.10 13.70
C THR A 6 17.60 -7.70 13.57
N LEU A 7 17.27 -8.73 14.35
CA LEU A 7 15.90 -9.21 14.48
C LEU A 7 15.27 -8.60 15.73
N ALA A 8 14.45 -7.57 15.53
CA ALA A 8 13.66 -6.96 16.60
C ALA A 8 12.33 -7.72 16.74
N TYR A 9 12.22 -8.55 17.79
CA TYR A 9 10.98 -9.23 18.12
C TYR A 9 10.04 -8.25 18.85
N HIS A 10 9.06 -7.73 18.13
CA HIS A 10 8.06 -6.83 18.69
C HIS A 10 6.78 -7.61 19.01
N SER A 11 6.74 -8.22 20.19
CA SER A 11 5.57 -8.78 20.90
C SER A 11 4.19 -8.63 20.22
N GLY A 12 3.90 -9.41 19.18
CA GLY A 12 2.56 -9.42 18.58
C GLY A 12 2.22 -8.22 17.66
N LYS A 13 3.19 -7.37 17.27
CA LYS A 13 2.95 -6.13 16.50
C LYS A 13 3.77 -6.05 15.22
N CYS A 14 3.22 -5.40 14.19
CA CYS A 14 3.97 -5.06 12.98
C CYS A 14 4.76 -3.76 13.19
N TYR A 15 5.79 -3.53 12.38
CA TYR A 15 6.62 -2.32 12.44
C TYR A 15 6.42 -1.47 11.18
N ASP A 16 5.90 -0.26 11.36
CA ASP A 16 5.84 0.79 10.33
C ASP A 16 7.22 1.45 10.25
N ALA A 17 7.99 1.06 9.24
CA ALA A 17 9.37 1.51 9.06
C ALA A 17 9.48 3.01 8.76
N ASP A 18 8.50 3.58 8.04
CA ASP A 18 8.55 4.98 7.61
C ASP A 18 8.36 5.93 8.81
N ARG A 19 7.53 5.52 9.77
CA ARG A 19 7.23 6.29 10.98
C ARG A 19 7.91 5.77 12.23
N CYS A 20 8.79 4.78 12.10
CA CYS A 20 9.47 4.10 13.20
C CYS A 20 8.51 3.71 14.35
N SER A 21 7.35 3.13 14.03
CA SER A 21 6.28 2.90 15.01
C SER A 21 5.73 1.47 14.97
N LEU A 22 5.18 1.02 16.10
CA LEU A 22 4.57 -0.30 16.22
C LEU A 22 3.06 -0.24 15.96
N ARG A 23 2.58 -1.16 15.12
CA ARG A 23 1.21 -1.26 14.66
C ARG A 23 0.56 -2.52 15.21
N THR A 24 -0.66 -2.38 15.68
CA THR A 24 -1.44 -3.52 16.21
C THR A 24 -2.06 -4.33 15.08
N THR A 25 -2.37 -5.60 15.33
CA THR A 25 -3.07 -6.44 14.35
C THR A 25 -4.40 -5.80 13.95
N GLY A 26 -4.68 -5.76 12.65
CA GLY A 26 -5.84 -5.11 12.05
C GLY A 26 -5.62 -3.64 11.69
N GLU A 27 -4.60 -3.00 12.27
CA GLU A 27 -4.26 -1.61 11.96
C GLU A 27 -3.72 -1.50 10.54
N SER A 28 -4.10 -0.42 9.86
CA SER A 28 -3.63 -0.09 8.51
C SER A 28 -3.04 1.31 8.47
N TRP A 29 -1.98 1.49 7.69
CA TRP A 29 -1.29 2.78 7.53
C TRP A 29 -0.88 2.98 6.08
N THR A 30 -0.73 4.25 5.71
CA THR A 30 -0.12 4.62 4.42
C THR A 30 1.38 4.43 4.53
N VAL A 31 1.98 3.85 3.49
CA VAL A 31 3.43 3.78 3.34
C VAL A 31 3.86 5.09 2.71
N ASP A 32 4.77 5.81 3.36
CA ASP A 32 5.25 7.08 2.85
C ASP A 32 6.17 6.81 1.64
N HIS A 33 6.22 7.73 0.69
CA HIS A 33 6.98 7.62 -0.57
C HIS A 33 6.51 6.55 -1.58
N THR A 34 5.58 5.67 -1.23
CA THR A 34 4.93 4.75 -2.19
C THR A 34 3.41 4.89 -2.16
N CYS A 35 2.74 4.61 -3.29
CA CYS A 35 1.28 4.63 -3.33
C CYS A 35 0.70 3.29 -2.85
N GLU A 36 0.94 2.98 -1.57
CA GLU A 36 0.59 1.70 -0.96
C GLU A 36 -0.07 1.92 0.42
N ARG A 37 -0.88 0.94 0.82
CA ARG A 37 -1.39 0.79 2.18
C ARG A 37 -0.89 -0.51 2.76
N ALA A 38 -0.28 -0.44 3.93
CA ALA A 38 0.10 -1.60 4.70
C ALA A 38 -0.98 -1.92 5.74
N THR A 39 -1.21 -3.20 6.01
CA THR A 39 -2.09 -3.69 7.07
C THR A 39 -1.37 -4.75 7.87
N CYS A 40 -1.39 -4.65 9.20
CA CYS A 40 -0.84 -5.68 10.06
C CYS A 40 -1.84 -6.84 10.17
N ILE A 41 -1.44 -8.05 9.80
CA ILE A 41 -2.28 -9.25 9.89
C ILE A 41 -1.55 -10.36 10.64
N ILE A 42 -2.32 -11.27 11.25
CA ILE A 42 -1.80 -12.52 11.81
C ILE A 42 -2.19 -13.64 10.84
N ALA A 43 -1.19 -14.38 10.36
CA ALA A 43 -1.40 -15.58 9.56
C ALA A 43 -1.94 -16.74 10.42
N SER A 44 -2.51 -17.76 9.79
CA SER A 44 -3.09 -18.91 10.50
C SER A 44 -2.12 -19.66 11.42
N ASN A 45 -0.81 -19.53 11.16
CA ASN A 45 0.26 -20.12 11.98
C ASN A 45 0.76 -19.21 13.12
N GLY A 46 0.09 -18.07 13.37
CA GLY A 46 0.46 -17.11 14.41
C GLY A 46 1.56 -16.12 14.02
N THR A 47 2.08 -16.16 12.79
CA THR A 47 3.09 -15.21 12.31
C THR A 47 2.46 -13.86 11.98
N LEU A 48 3.10 -12.77 12.40
CA LEU A 48 2.71 -11.42 12.00
C LEU A 48 3.23 -11.12 10.60
N LEU A 49 2.36 -10.62 9.74
CA LEU A 49 2.70 -10.21 8.39
C LEU A 49 2.23 -8.78 8.15
N GLU A 50 3.07 -8.02 7.46
CA GLU A 50 2.65 -6.77 6.83
C GLU A 50 2.07 -7.11 5.45
N LYS A 51 0.76 -6.93 5.28
CA LYS A 51 0.10 -7.06 3.98
C LYS A 51 0.14 -5.71 3.28
N ARG A 52 0.88 -5.60 2.18
CA ARG A 52 0.88 -4.43 1.31
C ARG A 52 -0.18 -4.52 0.24
N THR A 53 -1.07 -3.54 0.19
CA THR A 53 -2.02 -3.31 -0.88
C THR A 53 -1.53 -2.13 -1.72
N ARG A 54 -1.44 -2.35 -3.03
CA ARG A 54 -1.00 -1.35 -4.01
C ARG A 54 -2.18 -0.96 -4.89
N CYS A 55 -2.06 0.13 -5.63
CA CYS A 55 -3.05 0.44 -6.66
C CYS A 55 -3.05 -0.66 -7.74
N SER A 56 -4.20 -0.85 -8.38
CA SER A 56 -4.32 -1.74 -9.52
C SER A 56 -3.50 -1.20 -10.71
N GLU A 57 -2.96 -2.09 -11.54
CA GLU A 57 -2.34 -1.66 -12.80
C GLU A 57 -3.45 -1.07 -13.69
N PRO A 58 -3.32 0.17 -14.19
CA PRO A 58 -4.29 0.68 -15.14
C PRO A 58 -4.28 -0.20 -16.40
N PRO A 59 -5.46 -0.46 -17.00
CA PRO A 59 -5.52 -1.24 -18.23
C PRO A 59 -4.74 -0.52 -19.34
N PRO A 60 -4.19 -1.26 -20.32
CA PRO A 60 -3.53 -0.62 -21.45
C PRO A 60 -4.52 0.30 -22.17
N LEU A 61 -4.02 1.44 -22.65
CA LEU A 61 -4.85 2.41 -23.35
C LEU A 61 -5.24 1.86 -24.71
N TYR A 62 -6.53 1.57 -24.89
CA TYR A 62 -7.08 1.01 -26.13
C TYR A 62 -7.61 2.08 -27.10
N SER A 63 -7.71 3.35 -26.67
CA SER A 63 -8.16 4.46 -27.52
C SER A 63 -7.36 5.73 -27.27
N GLU A 64 -7.26 6.58 -28.30
CA GLU A 64 -6.57 7.88 -28.25
C GLU A 64 -7.27 8.90 -27.35
N THR A 65 -8.51 8.65 -26.95
CA THR A 65 -9.30 9.54 -26.09
C THR A 65 -9.20 9.24 -24.60
N CYS A 66 -8.44 8.19 -24.25
CA CYS A 66 -8.19 7.79 -22.88
C CYS A 66 -6.79 8.22 -22.43
N TYR A 67 -6.67 8.72 -21.20
CA TYR A 67 -5.40 9.06 -20.56
C TYR A 67 -5.43 8.71 -19.07
N ILE A 68 -4.25 8.43 -18.52
CA ILE A 68 -4.07 8.10 -17.10
C ILE A 68 -3.53 9.33 -16.39
N VAL A 69 -4.21 9.74 -15.32
CA VAL A 69 -3.76 10.79 -14.41
C VAL A 69 -3.12 10.14 -13.19
N ARG A 70 -1.89 10.54 -12.87
CA ARG A 70 -1.18 10.13 -11.65
C ARG A 70 -1.04 11.36 -10.75
N VAL A 71 -1.43 11.21 -9.49
CA VAL A 71 -1.35 12.30 -8.51
C VAL A 71 -0.21 11.98 -7.55
N GLU A 72 0.82 12.83 -7.57
CA GLU A 72 1.95 12.72 -6.65
C GLU A 72 1.67 13.44 -5.33
N GLY A 73 2.36 13.03 -4.26
CA GLY A 73 2.28 13.69 -2.95
C GLY A 73 0.98 13.47 -2.17
N ARG A 74 0.06 12.62 -2.66
CA ARG A 74 -1.12 12.20 -1.91
C ARG A 74 -0.93 10.84 -1.25
N PRO A 75 -1.60 10.57 -0.12
CA PRO A 75 -1.61 9.23 0.48
C PRO A 75 -2.47 8.26 -0.33
N TYR A 76 -2.25 6.96 -0.17
CA TYR A 76 -3.18 5.95 -0.66
C TYR A 76 -4.56 6.13 0.00
N PRO A 77 -5.68 6.00 -0.75
CA PRO A 77 -5.79 5.61 -2.15
C PRO A 77 -5.77 6.80 -3.15
N ASP A 78 -5.62 8.03 -2.67
CA ASP A 78 -5.74 9.24 -3.50
C ASP A 78 -4.55 9.47 -4.44
N CYS A 79 -3.43 8.80 -4.21
CA CYS A 79 -2.32 8.75 -5.17
C CYS A 79 -2.52 7.71 -6.29
N CYS A 80 -3.58 6.89 -6.24
CA CYS A 80 -3.76 5.85 -7.24
C CYS A 80 -4.06 6.45 -8.63
N PRO A 81 -3.51 5.85 -9.70
CA PRO A 81 -3.77 6.30 -11.05
C PRO A 81 -5.26 6.26 -11.38
N GLN A 82 -5.73 7.28 -12.06
CA GLN A 82 -7.12 7.43 -12.50
C GLN A 82 -7.18 7.40 -14.02
N LEU A 83 -8.06 6.56 -14.57
CA LEU A 83 -8.28 6.48 -16.01
C LEU A 83 -9.41 7.42 -16.43
N TYR A 84 -9.09 8.39 -17.28
CA TYR A 84 -10.05 9.29 -17.89
C TYR A 84 -10.22 8.96 -19.37
N CYS A 85 -11.45 8.84 -19.85
CA CYS A 85 -11.75 8.70 -21.28
C CYS A 85 -12.81 9.71 -21.68
N ASN A 86 -12.59 10.42 -22.79
CA ASN A 86 -13.47 11.52 -23.23
C ASN A 86 -13.73 12.56 -22.12
N GLY A 87 -12.72 12.83 -21.28
CA GLY A 87 -12.82 13.74 -20.13
C GLY A 87 -13.63 13.22 -18.93
N LYS A 88 -14.08 11.96 -18.94
CA LYS A 88 -14.82 11.34 -17.83
C LYS A 88 -13.96 10.30 -17.12
N LEU A 89 -14.05 10.27 -15.78
CA LEU A 89 -13.41 9.24 -14.98
C LEU A 89 -14.09 7.88 -15.21
N VAL A 90 -13.34 6.91 -15.69
CA VAL A 90 -13.83 5.56 -16.03
C VAL A 90 -13.49 4.56 -14.95
N SER A 91 -12.34 4.70 -14.28
CA SER A 91 -11.93 3.77 -13.24
C SER A 91 -10.99 4.41 -12.21
N PHE A 92 -11.14 3.98 -10.96
CA PHE A 92 -10.16 4.14 -9.89
C PHE A 92 -9.35 2.86 -9.78
N ALA A 93 -8.02 2.96 -9.90
CA ALA A 93 -7.13 1.82 -9.70
C ALA A 93 -6.97 1.50 -8.20
N GLN A 94 -8.02 1.01 -7.55
CA GLN A 94 -7.99 0.54 -6.16
C GLN A 94 -8.07 -0.99 -6.14
N ALA A 95 -7.20 -1.64 -5.37
CA ALA A 95 -7.12 -3.10 -5.22
C ALA A 95 -7.78 -3.60 -3.93
#